data_AF-A0A158F5T7-F1
#
_entry.id   AF-A0A158F5T7-F1
#
_cell.length_a   1.000
_cell.length_b   1.000
_cell.length_c   1.000
_cell.angle_alpha   90.00
_cell.angle_beta   90.00
_cell.angle_gamma   90.00
#
_symmetry.space_group_name_H-M   'P 1'
#
loop_
_entity.id
_entity.type
_entity.pdbx_description
1 polymer ?
#
loop_
_entity_poly.entity_id
_entity_poly.type
_entity_poly.pdbx_seq_one_letter_code
_entity_poly.pdbx_strand_id
1 'polypeptide(L)' 'MCFNTGIGRLLGFAKIIAAARARDYTRAAVEMLDSKWAREDVGIGTAVTPGRALRLANLMRAGK' A
#
# COMPACT_ATOMS: atom_id res chain seq x y z
N MET A 1 3.24 -3.41 -5.00
CA MET A 1 4.08 -3.71 -3.83
C MET A 1 5.07 -4.84 -4.08
N CYS A 2 4.65 -6.00 -4.59
CA CYS A 2 5.52 -7.19 -4.78
C CYS A 2 6.88 -6.90 -5.43
N PHE A 3 6.91 -6.09 -6.50
CA PHE A 3 8.16 -5.72 -7.17
C PHE A 3 9.18 -5.02 -6.25
N ASN A 4 8.72 -4.21 -5.29
CA ASN A 4 9.60 -3.47 -4.38
C ASN A 4 10.05 -4.31 -3.19
N THR A 5 9.17 -5.17 -2.67
CA THR A 5 9.40 -5.90 -1.42
C THR A 5 9.87 -7.34 -1.63
N GLY A 6 9.62 -7.90 -2.81
CA GLY A 6 9.59 -9.35 -3.04
C GLY A 6 8.34 -10.00 -2.44
N ILE A 7 8.03 -11.23 -2.89
CA ILE A 7 6.86 -11.98 -2.46
C ILE A 7 6.92 -12.36 -0.97
N GLY A 8 8.09 -12.73 -0.45
CA GLY A 8 8.25 -13.13 0.95
C GLY A 8 7.84 -12.03 1.93
N ARG A 9 8.36 -10.81 1.76
CA ARG A 9 7.94 -9.66 2.57
C ARG A 9 6.50 -9.25 2.29
N LEU A 10 6.01 -9.38 1.05
CA LEU A 10 4.62 -9.05 0.71
C LEU A 10 3.63 -9.87 1.55
N LEU A 11 3.89 -11.17 1.71
CA LEU A 11 3.04 -12.08 2.49
C LEU A 11 2.98 -11.71 3.99
N GLY A 12 3.95 -10.95 4.49
CA GLY A 12 3.94 -10.41 5.86
C GLY A 12 2.95 -9.26 6.09
N PHE A 13 2.44 -8.62 5.04
CA PHE A 13 1.42 -7.56 5.17
C PHE A 13 0.01 -8.14 5.31
N ALA A 14 -0.20 -8.94 6.35
CA ALA A 14 -1.43 -9.70 6.58
C ALA A 14 -2.70 -8.84 6.54
N LYS A 15 -2.67 -7.63 7.10
CA LYS A 15 -3.81 -6.70 7.11
C LYS A 15 -4.18 -6.18 5.72
N ILE A 16 -3.19 -5.84 4.90
CA ILE A 16 -3.41 -5.42 3.51
C ILE A 16 -4.05 -6.57 2.72
N ILE A 17 -3.51 -7.79 2.87
CA ILE A 17 -4.00 -8.98 2.16
C ILE A 17 -5.42 -9.34 2.61
N ALA A 18 -5.70 -9.30 3.92
CA ALA A 18 -7.03 -9.58 4.45
C ALA A 18 -8.08 -8.58 3.91
N ALA A 19 -7.78 -7.28 3.96
CA ALA A 19 -8.65 -6.25 3.42
C ALA A 19 -8.86 -6.40 1.90
N ALA A 20 -7.79 -6.67 1.14
CA ALA A 20 -7.88 -6.90 -0.29
C ALA A 20 -8.73 -8.15 -0.65
N ARG A 21 -8.61 -9.23 0.12
CA ARG A 21 -9.45 -10.45 -0.04
C ARG A 21 -10.92 -10.18 0.25
N ALA A 22 -11.21 -9.33 1.23
CA ALA A 22 -12.56 -8.85 1.53
C ALA A 22 -13.08 -7.80 0.54
N ARG A 23 -12.30 -7.44 -0.49
CA ARG A 23 -12.56 -6.33 -1.43
C ARG A 23 -12.71 -4.96 -0.77
N ASP A 24 -12.22 -4.81 0.46
CA ASP A 24 -12.14 -3.53 1.15
C ASP A 24 -10.84 -2.82 0.75
N TYR A 25 -10.85 -2.28 -0.47
CA TYR A 25 -9.69 -1.59 -1.03
C TYR A 25 -9.38 -0.27 -0.33
N THR A 26 -10.38 0.37 0.28
CA THR A 26 -10.18 1.56 1.10
C THR A 26 -9.37 1.21 2.33
N ARG A 27 -9.72 0.14 3.05
CA ARG A 27 -8.93 -0.33 4.19
C ARG A 27 -7.55 -0.82 3.76
N ALA A 28 -7.46 -1.57 2.67
CA ALA A 28 -6.17 -2.07 2.17
C ALA A 28 -5.21 -0.90 1.85
N ALA A 29 -5.71 0.21 1.31
CA ALA A 29 -4.92 1.41 1.06
C ALA A 29 -4.47 2.12 2.35
N VAL A 30 -5.32 2.15 3.39
CA VAL A 30 -4.92 2.69 4.71
C VAL A 30 -3.80 1.85 5.32
N GLU A 31 -3.95 0.53 5.35
CA GLU A 31 -2.94 -0.40 5.86
C GLU A 31 -1.65 -0.36 5.04
N MET A 32 -1.75 -0.09 3.73
CA MET A 32 -0.58 0.13 2.87
C MET A 32 0.23 1.35 3.29
N LEU A 33 -0.45 2.46 3.64
CA LEU A 33 0.22 3.70 4.06
C LEU A 33 0.76 3.65 5.49
N ASP A 34 0.18 2.82 6.36
CA ASP A 34 0.68 2.59 7.73
C ASP A 34 1.84 1.57 7.80
N SER A 35 2.29 1.07 6.66
CA SER A 35 3.37 0.09 6.61
C SER A 35 4.76 0.73 6.72
N LYS A 36 5.72 -0.05 7.26
CA LYS A 36 7.16 0.30 7.20
C LYS A 36 7.61 0.57 5.76
N TRP A 37 7.13 -0.23 4.81
CA TRP A 37 7.40 -0.06 3.39
C TRP A 37 7.04 1.35 2.89
N ALA A 38 5.87 1.88 3.29
CA ALA A 38 5.45 3.21 2.89
C ALA A 38 6.30 4.31 3.55
N ARG A 39 6.64 4.13 4.84
CA ARG A 39 7.42 5.12 5.61
C ARG A 39 8.90 5.19 5.18
N GLU A 40 9.52 4.05 4.95
CA GLU A 40 10.98 3.95 4.84
C GLU A 40 11.45 3.53 3.43
N ASP A 41 10.77 2.60 2.76
CA ASP A 41 11.30 2.03 1.52
C ASP A 41 10.99 2.89 0.28
N VAL A 42 9.76 3.42 0.18
CA VAL A 42 9.29 4.10 -1.06
C VAL A 42 8.74 5.51 -0.86
N GLY A 43 8.51 5.91 0.39
CA GLY A 43 8.01 7.22 0.78
C GLY A 43 6.53 7.48 0.49
N ILE A 44 5.89 8.19 1.42
CA ILE A 44 4.49 8.64 1.32
C ILE A 44 4.37 9.93 0.49
N GLY A 45 5.27 10.90 0.68
CA GLY A 45 5.18 12.23 0.08
C GLY A 45 4.02 13.07 0.64
N THR A 46 3.54 14.04 -0.13
CA THR A 46 2.43 14.93 0.27
C THR A 46 1.25 14.81 -0.69
N ALA A 47 0.11 15.42 -0.36
CA ALA A 47 -1.03 15.46 -1.27
C ALA A 47 -0.73 16.19 -2.60
N VAL A 48 0.15 17.21 -2.55
CA VAL A 48 0.58 17.99 -3.73
C VAL A 48 1.65 17.23 -4.53
N THR A 49 2.59 16.61 -3.83
CA THR A 49 3.70 15.84 -4.42
C THR A 49 3.67 14.42 -3.85
N PRO A 50 2.79 13.54 -4.35
CA PRO A 50 2.59 12.23 -3.77
C PRO A 50 3.79 11.33 -4.03
N GLY A 51 4.27 10.68 -2.97
CA GLY A 51 5.27 9.62 -3.03
C GLY A 51 4.69 8.34 -3.63
N ARG A 52 5.55 7.34 -3.84
CA ARG A 52 5.14 6.10 -4.53
C ARG A 52 4.09 5.32 -3.72
N ALA A 53 4.18 5.33 -2.39
CA ALA A 53 3.17 4.67 -1.55
C ALA A 53 1.80 5.34 -1.70
N LEU A 54 1.74 6.68 -1.68
CA LEU A 54 0.48 7.41 -1.79
C LEU A 54 -0.17 7.26 -3.17
N ARG A 55 0.61 7.28 -4.25
CA ARG A 55 0.08 7.00 -5.60
C ARG A 55 -0.54 5.60 -5.67
N LEU A 56 0.15 4.58 -5.16
CA LEU A 56 -0.34 3.20 -5.21
C LEU A 56 -1.59 3.00 -4.32
N ALA A 57 -1.64 3.64 -3.16
CA ALA A 57 -2.81 3.62 -2.28
C ALA A 57 -4.02 4.30 -2.94
N ASN A 58 -3.82 5.40 -3.67
CA ASN A 58 -4.89 6.06 -4.41
C ASN A 58 -5.40 5.21 -5.57
N LEU A 59 -4.51 4.54 -6.30
CA LEU A 59 -4.86 3.58 -7.35
C LEU A 59 -5.68 2.41 -6.79
N MET A 60 -5.25 1.85 -5.67
CA MET A 60 -5.97 0.80 -4.96
C MET A 60 -7.40 1.23 -4.57
N ARG A 61 -7.58 2.45 -4.04
CA ARG A 61 -8.92 3.00 -3.72
C ARG A 61 -9.78 3.19 -4.97
N ALA A 62 -9.18 3.66 -6.06
CA ALA A 62 -9.88 3.94 -7.30
C ALA A 62 -10.16 2.68 -8.15
N GLY A 63 -9.52 1.55 -7.83
CA GLY A 63 -9.60 0.32 -8.63
C GLY A 63 -8.95 0.45 -10.00
N LYS A 64 -7.92 1.28 -10.14
CA LYS A 64 -7.23 1.59 -11.40
C LYS A 64 -5.75 1.20 -11.34
#